data_AF-A0AA40Y444-F1
#
_entry.id   AF-A0AA40Y444-F1
#
_cell.length_a   1.000
_cell.length_b   1.000
_cell.length_c   1.000
_cell.angle_alpha   90.00
_cell.angle_beta   90.00
_cell.angle_gamma   90.00
#
_symmetry.space_group_name_H-M   'P 1'
#
loop_
_entity.id
_entity.type
_entity.pdbx_description
1 polymer ?
#
loop_
_entity_poly.entity_id
_entity_poly.type
_entity_poly.pdbx_seq_one_letter_code
_entity_poly.pdbx_strand_id
1 'polypeptide(L)'
;MGRKSRDGYIRVIVRLAGGSCATWYAHRLVWEVVNGPVPRSMEVDHLDGNPSNNRLGNLQLVTGSENRRLQRARSMAKYGSPSSTCKLSIAEVRAVLRTVGTVPTRVWSRRYGVDATTIRRIRQRKTWQHVEAGKSRRAKRSKRG
;
A
#
# COMPACT_ATOMS: atom_id res chain seq x y z
N MET A 1 3.21 -31.26 2.49
CA MET A 1 2.33 -30.29 1.79
C MET A 1 2.42 -28.93 2.47
N GLY A 2 2.42 -27.84 1.70
CA GLY A 2 2.38 -26.48 2.26
C GLY A 2 0.96 -26.05 2.62
N ARG A 3 0.78 -25.34 3.73
CA ARG A 3 -0.51 -24.82 4.20
C ARG A 3 -0.52 -23.30 4.13
N LYS A 4 -1.59 -22.71 3.58
CA LYS A 4 -1.82 -21.26 3.63
C LYS A 4 -2.26 -20.87 5.05
N SER A 5 -1.56 -19.91 5.64
CA SER A 5 -1.84 -19.35 6.96
C SER A 5 -2.81 -18.16 6.87
N ARG A 6 -3.36 -17.71 8.01
CA ARG A 6 -4.33 -16.60 8.11
C ARG A 6 -3.75 -15.26 7.61
N ASP A 7 -2.44 -15.09 7.73
CA ASP A 7 -1.67 -13.96 7.22
C ASP A 7 -1.38 -14.04 5.70
N GLY A 8 -1.85 -15.10 5.03
CA GLY A 8 -1.75 -15.30 3.59
C GLY A 8 -0.48 -16.03 3.14
N TYR A 9 0.52 -16.18 4.01
CA TYR A 9 1.76 -16.89 3.69
C TYR A 9 1.54 -18.40 3.58
N ILE A 10 2.22 -19.03 2.63
CA ILE A 10 2.31 -20.49 2.57
C ILE A 10 3.47 -20.96 3.45
N ARG A 11 3.17 -21.84 4.40
CA ARG A 11 4.14 -22.42 5.32
C ARG A 11 4.25 -23.93 5.10
N VAL A 12 5.47 -24.45 5.14
CA VAL A 12 5.76 -25.88 5.08
C VAL A 12 6.08 -26.34 6.50
N ILE A 13 5.29 -27.29 7.00
CA ILE A 13 5.49 -27.85 8.34
C ILE A 13 6.16 -29.21 8.18
N VAL A 14 7.28 -29.40 8.84
CA VAL A 14 8.06 -30.65 8.86
C VAL A 14 8.04 -31.20 10.27
N ARG A 15 7.56 -32.44 10.42
CA ARG A 15 7.63 -33.16 11.70
C ARG A 15 9.05 -33.72 11.85
N LEU A 16 9.68 -33.46 12.99
CA LEU A 16 11.03 -33.93 13.31
C LEU A 16 10.97 -35.19 14.19
N ALA A 17 12.06 -35.95 14.18
CA ALA A 17 12.24 -37.06 15.11
C ALA A 17 12.21 -36.52 16.55
N GLY A 18 11.39 -37.14 17.42
CA GLY A 18 11.12 -36.65 18.78
C GLY A 18 9.81 -35.86 18.94
N GLY A 19 8.98 -35.77 17.90
CA GLY A 19 7.61 -35.23 17.99
C GLY A 19 7.48 -33.72 17.85
N SER A 20 8.60 -32.99 17.73
CA SER A 20 8.59 -31.55 17.45
C SER A 20 8.28 -31.26 15.98
N CYS A 21 7.86 -30.04 15.68
CA CYS A 21 7.55 -29.59 14.32
C CYS A 21 8.34 -28.32 13.99
N ALA A 22 9.02 -28.29 12.85
CA ALA A 22 9.63 -27.09 12.28
C ALA A 22 8.70 -26.47 11.22
N THR A 23 8.64 -25.16 11.17
CA THR A 23 7.82 -24.42 10.20
C THR A 23 8.70 -23.52 9.35
N TRP A 24 8.59 -23.66 8.04
CA TRP A 24 9.35 -22.91 7.05
C TRP A 24 8.43 -22.08 6.17
N TYR A 25 8.87 -20.89 5.75
CA TYR A 25 8.14 -20.10 4.77
C TYR A 25 8.44 -20.58 3.36
N ALA A 26 7.39 -20.85 2.56
CA ALA A 26 7.57 -21.38 1.22
C ALA A 26 8.33 -20.43 0.28
N HIS A 27 8.07 -19.11 0.36
CA HIS A 27 8.80 -18.13 -0.45
C HIS A 27 10.30 -18.12 -0.14
N ARG A 28 10.68 -18.30 1.14
CA ARG A 28 12.07 -18.37 1.55
C ARG A 28 12.74 -19.64 1.05
N LEU A 29 12.07 -20.79 1.16
CA LEU A 29 12.56 -22.04 0.60
C LEU A 29 12.78 -21.95 -0.92
N VAL A 30 11.80 -21.42 -1.66
CA VAL A 30 11.92 -21.23 -3.12
C VAL A 30 13.11 -20.35 -3.47
N TRP A 31 13.31 -19.26 -2.73
CA TRP A 31 14.48 -18.39 -2.92
C TRP A 31 15.78 -19.12 -2.64
N GLU A 32 15.88 -19.81 -1.50
CA GLU A 32 17.11 -20.45 -1.03
C GLU A 32 17.54 -21.61 -1.93
N VAL A 33 16.58 -22.36 -2.50
CA VAL A 33 16.87 -23.44 -3.46
C VAL A 33 17.54 -22.91 -4.74
N VAL A 34 17.21 -21.70 -5.19
CA VAL A 34 17.71 -21.17 -6.47
C VAL A 34 18.89 -20.22 -6.31
N ASN A 35 18.87 -19.36 -5.29
CA ASN A 35 19.86 -18.29 -5.09
C ASN A 35 20.82 -18.56 -3.92
N GLY A 36 20.61 -19.64 -3.16
CA GLY A 36 21.36 -19.93 -1.95
C GLY A 36 20.83 -19.20 -0.70
N PRO A 37 21.54 -19.35 0.43
CA PRO A 37 21.02 -18.96 1.75
C PRO A 37 20.72 -17.46 1.83
N VAL A 38 19.57 -17.13 2.42
CA VAL A 38 19.20 -15.73 2.69
C VAL A 38 20.05 -15.19 3.86
N PRO A 39 20.80 -14.09 3.67
CA PRO A 39 21.57 -13.47 4.75
C PRO A 39 20.69 -13.08 5.93
N ARG A 40 21.22 -13.14 7.16
CA ARG A 40 20.46 -12.83 8.38
C ARG A 40 19.90 -11.39 8.42
N SER A 41 20.53 -10.46 7.71
CA SER A 41 20.11 -9.06 7.61
C SER A 41 19.06 -8.79 6.53
N MET A 42 18.65 -9.82 5.79
CA MET A 42 17.77 -9.70 4.63
C MET A 42 16.52 -10.55 4.77
N GLU A 43 15.49 -10.13 4.05
CA GLU A 43 14.18 -10.74 3.99
C GLU A 43 13.79 -10.91 2.52
N VAL A 44 12.99 -11.94 2.24
CA VAL A 44 12.44 -12.17 0.91
C VAL A 44 11.04 -11.56 0.88
N ASP A 45 10.83 -10.60 -0.01
CA ASP A 45 9.56 -9.88 -0.20
C ASP A 45 8.91 -10.27 -1.55
N HIS A 46 7.60 -10.12 -1.62
CA HIS A 46 6.80 -10.37 -2.81
C HIS A 46 6.57 -9.06 -3.57
N LEU A 47 7.03 -8.96 -4.82
CA LEU A 47 6.88 -7.77 -5.67
C LEU A 47 5.42 -7.29 -5.74
N ASP A 48 4.51 -8.23 -6.04
CA ASP A 48 3.07 -7.98 -6.13
C ASP A 48 2.36 -7.78 -4.77
N GLY A 49 3.06 -8.00 -3.65
CA GLY A 49 2.49 -7.93 -2.31
C GLY A 49 1.51 -9.06 -1.97
N ASN A 50 1.46 -10.13 -2.77
CA ASN A 50 0.65 -11.32 -2.52
C ASN A 50 1.52 -12.44 -1.90
N PRO A 51 1.42 -12.70 -0.58
CA PRO A 51 2.26 -13.67 0.12
C PRO A 51 2.02 -15.14 -0.28
N SER A 52 1.05 -15.42 -1.15
CA SER A 52 0.79 -16.74 -1.72
C SER A 52 1.39 -16.97 -3.11
N ASN A 53 1.86 -15.91 -3.79
CA ASN A 53 2.48 -16.00 -5.12
C ASN A 53 3.99 -16.22 -5.02
N ASN A 54 4.42 -17.46 -4.81
CA ASN A 54 5.83 -17.80 -4.57
C ASN A 54 6.63 -18.06 -5.86
N ARG A 55 6.21 -17.54 -7.02
CA ARG A 55 7.00 -17.64 -8.25
C ARG A 55 8.32 -16.91 -8.06
N LEU A 56 9.44 -17.50 -8.46
CA LEU A 56 10.77 -16.91 -8.27
C LEU A 56 10.87 -15.48 -8.79
N GLY A 57 10.34 -15.21 -10.00
CA GLY A 57 10.32 -13.86 -10.58
C GLY A 57 9.39 -12.85 -9.87
N ASN A 58 8.60 -13.28 -8.89
CA ASN A 58 7.81 -12.41 -8.01
C ASN A 58 8.49 -12.16 -6.66
N LEU A 59 9.65 -12.76 -6.41
CA LEU A 59 10.38 -12.62 -5.16
C LEU A 59 11.55 -11.65 -5.33
N GLN A 60 11.85 -10.89 -4.28
CA GLN A 60 13.02 -10.02 -4.22
C GLN A 60 13.66 -10.09 -2.83
N LEU A 61 14.97 -9.88 -2.78
CA LEU A 61 15.71 -9.78 -1.53
C LEU A 61 15.78 -8.32 -1.11
N VAL A 62 15.36 -8.03 0.11
CA VAL A 62 15.30 -6.68 0.66
C VAL A 62 15.83 -6.66 2.08
N THR A 63 16.25 -5.50 2.55
CA THR A 63 16.50 -5.30 3.98
C THR A 63 15.17 -5.21 4.74
N GLY A 64 15.19 -5.50 6.05
CA GLY A 64 13.97 -5.38 6.87
C GLY A 64 13.40 -3.96 6.92
N SER A 65 14.24 -2.92 6.79
CA SER A 65 13.79 -1.52 6.72
C SER A 65 13.06 -1.23 5.40
N GLU A 66 13.59 -1.73 4.28
CA GLU A 66 12.95 -1.64 2.97
C GLU A 66 11.65 -2.41 2.91
N ASN A 67 11.61 -3.64 3.42
CA ASN A 67 10.37 -4.42 3.49
C ASN A 67 9.28 -3.65 4.25
N ARG A 68 9.60 -3.13 5.44
CA ARG A 68 8.66 -2.30 6.21
C ARG A 68 8.21 -1.04 5.48
N ARG A 69 9.07 -0.43 4.64
CA ARG A 69 8.70 0.73 3.82
C ARG A 69 7.75 0.31 2.69
N LEU A 70 8.05 -0.77 1.99
CA LEU A 70 7.22 -1.30 0.90
C LEU A 70 5.85 -1.76 1.42
N GLN A 71 5.81 -2.49 2.54
CA GLN A 71 4.56 -2.93 3.17
C GLN A 71 3.70 -1.75 3.62
N ARG A 72 4.32 -0.68 4.16
CA ARG A 72 3.61 0.57 4.45
C ARG A 72 3.06 1.20 3.18
N ALA A 73 3.84 1.31 2.11
CA ALA A 73 3.37 1.87 0.84
C ALA A 73 2.18 1.07 0.26
N ARG A 74 2.28 -0.27 0.24
CA ARG A 74 1.20 -1.18 -0.22
C ARG A 74 -0.05 -1.06 0.65
N SER A 75 0.12 -0.98 1.97
CA SER A 75 -1.00 -0.75 2.89
C SER A 75 -1.64 0.60 2.64
N MET A 76 -0.84 1.66 2.54
CA MET A 76 -1.27 3.04 2.21
C MET A 76 -2.02 3.12 0.87
N ALA A 77 -1.66 2.30 -0.12
CA ALA A 77 -2.40 2.20 -1.37
C ALA A 77 -3.82 1.63 -1.20
N LYS A 78 -4.09 0.86 -0.13
CA LYS A 78 -5.43 0.39 0.24
C LYS A 78 -6.23 1.42 1.05
N TYR A 79 -5.57 2.38 1.70
CA TYR A 79 -6.24 3.42 2.47
C TYR A 79 -6.88 4.46 1.53
N GLY A 80 -8.13 4.83 1.82
CA GLY A 80 -8.88 5.79 1.02
C GLY A 80 -9.93 5.12 0.13
N SER A 81 -10.09 5.64 -1.09
CA SER A 81 -11.12 5.25 -2.07
C SER A 81 -11.30 3.75 -2.33
N PRO A 82 -10.27 2.88 -2.20
CA PRO A 82 -10.44 1.43 -2.38
C PRO A 82 -11.16 0.74 -1.20
N SER A 83 -11.27 1.37 -0.03
CA SER A 83 -12.04 0.85 1.09
C SER A 83 -13.51 1.20 0.91
N SER A 84 -14.40 0.21 0.97
CA SER A 84 -15.86 0.39 0.86
C SER A 84 -16.46 1.31 1.94
N THR A 85 -15.76 1.47 3.06
CA THR A 85 -16.13 2.37 4.16
C THR A 85 -15.62 3.81 3.99
N CYS A 86 -14.81 4.08 2.96
CA CYS A 86 -14.27 5.41 2.73
C CYS A 86 -15.29 6.29 1.99
N LYS A 87 -15.64 7.43 2.60
CA LYS A 87 -16.56 8.41 2.02
C LYS A 87 -15.97 9.26 0.88
N LEU A 88 -14.67 9.18 0.64
CA LEU A 88 -13.97 10.02 -0.32
C LEU A 88 -13.20 9.18 -1.32
N SER A 89 -13.37 9.51 -2.59
CA SER A 89 -12.61 8.97 -3.71
C SER A 89 -11.31 9.74 -3.96
N ILE A 90 -10.38 9.14 -4.69
CA ILE A 90 -9.13 9.80 -5.11
C ILE A 90 -9.45 11.06 -5.94
N ALA A 91 -10.47 11.03 -6.79
CA ALA A 91 -10.88 12.16 -7.60
C ALA A 91 -11.37 13.34 -6.76
N GLU A 92 -12.14 13.08 -5.71
CA GLU A 92 -12.67 14.08 -4.79
C GLU A 92 -11.56 14.71 -3.94
N VAL A 93 -10.64 13.88 -3.43
CA VAL A 93 -9.43 14.35 -2.71
C VAL A 93 -8.60 15.26 -3.61
N ARG A 94 -8.40 14.89 -4.87
CA ARG A 94 -7.69 15.74 -5.84
C ARG A 94 -8.42 17.07 -6.08
N ALA A 95 -9.75 17.07 -6.13
CA ALA A 95 -10.53 18.31 -6.28
C ALA A 95 -10.35 19.25 -5.08
N VAL A 96 -10.32 18.71 -3.86
CA VAL A 96 -10.02 19.49 -2.63
C VAL A 96 -8.60 20.07 -2.68
N LEU A 97 -7.61 19.27 -3.09
CA LEU A 97 -6.21 19.70 -3.16
C LEU A 97 -5.97 20.77 -4.23
N ARG A 98 -6.62 20.70 -5.39
CA ARG A 98 -6.50 21.71 -6.46
C ARG A 98 -7.15 23.05 -6.11
N THR A 99 -8.00 23.10 -5.09
CA THR A 99 -8.79 24.28 -4.72
C THR A 99 -8.46 24.83 -3.34
N VAL A 100 -7.24 24.55 -2.85
CA VAL A 100 -6.71 25.20 -1.64
C VAL A 100 -6.66 26.71 -1.86
N GLY A 101 -7.20 27.48 -0.92
CA GLY A 101 -7.26 28.95 -0.99
C GLY A 101 -8.37 29.52 -1.89
N THR A 102 -8.99 28.72 -2.76
CA THR A 102 -10.07 29.19 -3.66
C THR A 102 -11.46 28.79 -3.21
N VAL A 103 -11.63 27.53 -2.76
CA VAL A 103 -12.93 27.04 -2.28
C VAL A 103 -12.92 26.95 -0.74
N PRO A 104 -13.91 27.49 -0.02
CA PRO A 104 -13.98 27.36 1.42
C PRO A 104 -14.13 25.91 1.89
N THR A 105 -13.51 25.55 3.02
CA THR A 105 -13.55 24.19 3.60
C THR A 105 -14.98 23.66 3.78
N ARG A 106 -15.90 24.53 4.23
CA ARG A 106 -17.31 24.18 4.46
C ARG A 106 -18.05 23.70 3.21
N VAL A 107 -17.67 24.19 2.02
CA VAL A 107 -18.31 23.81 0.75
C VAL A 107 -18.00 22.34 0.45
N TRP A 108 -16.73 21.94 0.57
CA TRP A 108 -16.32 20.56 0.36
C TRP A 108 -16.84 19.61 1.44
N SER A 109 -16.87 20.07 2.70
CA SER A 109 -17.43 19.29 3.82
C SER A 109 -18.89 18.94 3.58
N ARG A 110 -19.73 19.93 3.20
CA ARG A 110 -21.14 19.70 2.87
C ARG A 110 -21.31 18.83 1.62
N ARG A 111 -20.55 19.12 0.56
CA ARG A 111 -20.66 18.40 -0.72
C ARG A 111 -20.40 16.91 -0.57
N TYR A 112 -19.43 16.53 0.25
CA TYR A 112 -19.02 15.13 0.42
C TYR A 112 -19.52 14.49 1.72
N GLY A 113 -20.31 15.19 2.52
CA GLY A 113 -20.83 14.65 3.78
C GLY A 113 -19.73 14.23 4.77
N VAL A 114 -18.62 14.98 4.82
CA VAL A 114 -17.47 14.73 5.71
C VAL A 114 -17.23 15.91 6.63
N ASP A 115 -16.64 15.65 7.80
CA ASP A 115 -16.31 16.70 8.76
C ASP A 115 -15.32 17.74 8.18
N ALA A 116 -15.47 19.00 8.58
CA ALA A 116 -14.58 20.07 8.12
C ALA A 116 -13.10 19.82 8.50
N THR A 117 -12.85 19.11 9.60
CA THR A 117 -11.51 18.67 10.01
C THR A 117 -10.91 17.69 9.00
N THR A 118 -11.72 16.82 8.39
CA THR A 118 -11.27 15.89 7.34
C THR A 118 -10.76 16.67 6.13
N ILE A 119 -11.52 17.65 5.64
CA ILE A 119 -11.09 18.53 4.54
C ILE A 119 -9.82 19.30 4.92
N ARG A 120 -9.73 19.83 6.16
CA ARG A 120 -8.54 20.53 6.64
C ARG A 120 -7.30 19.63 6.67
N ARG A 121 -7.42 18.39 7.16
CA ARG A 121 -6.33 17.41 7.22
C ARG A 121 -5.83 17.00 5.83
N ILE A 122 -6.74 16.87 4.86
CA ILE A 122 -6.39 16.65 3.44
C ILE A 122 -5.56 17.83 2.93
N ARG A 123 -6.02 19.07 3.13
CA ARG A 123 -5.32 20.29 2.69
C ARG A 123 -3.93 20.45 3.32
N GLN A 124 -3.83 20.11 4.61
CA GLN A 124 -2.56 20.12 5.35
C GLN A 124 -1.65 18.92 5.05
N ARG A 125 -2.04 18.02 4.13
CA ARG A 125 -1.33 16.78 3.81
C ARG A 125 -1.07 15.89 5.04
N LYS A 126 -1.86 16.03 6.11
CA LYS A 126 -1.80 15.12 7.29
C LYS A 126 -2.41 13.75 6.97
N THR A 127 -3.30 13.71 5.98
CA THR A 127 -3.93 12.50 5.44
C THR A 127 -3.82 12.50 3.92
N TRP A 128 -3.96 11.34 3.27
CA TRP A 128 -3.89 11.22 1.80
C TRP A 128 -2.58 11.73 1.18
N GLN A 129 -1.47 11.54 1.90
CA GLN A 129 -0.12 11.98 1.48
C GLN A 129 0.30 11.40 0.13
N HIS A 130 -0.17 10.20 -0.20
CA HIS A 130 0.11 9.50 -1.45
C HIS A 130 -0.66 10.03 -2.67
N VAL A 131 -1.65 10.94 -2.47
CA VAL A 131 -2.44 11.50 -3.58
C VAL A 131 -1.85 12.83 -4.02
N GLU A 132 -1.34 12.86 -5.25
CA GLU A 132 -0.95 14.09 -5.90
C GLU A 132 -2.15 14.85 -6.48
N ALA A 133 -2.16 16.18 -6.32
CA ALA A 133 -3.25 17.05 -6.77
C ALA A 133 -3.48 17.00 -8.30
N GLY A 134 -2.43 16.61 -9.05
CA GLY A 134 -2.38 16.64 -10.51
C GLY A 134 -2.25 18.07 -11.05
N LYS A 135 -1.63 18.23 -12.23
CA LYS A 135 -1.51 19.54 -12.88
C LYS A 135 -2.90 20.06 -13.23
N SER A 136 -3.26 21.28 -12.81
CA SER A 136 -4.44 21.94 -13.37
C SER A 136 -4.12 22.31 -14.82
N ARG A 137 -4.86 21.77 -15.79
CA ARG A 137 -4.87 22.35 -17.14
C ARG A 137 -5.49 23.75 -17.00
N ARG A 138 -4.63 24.77 -16.94
CA ARG A 138 -5.06 26.18 -16.93
C ARG A 138 -5.71 26.43 -18.28
N ALA A 139 -7.03 26.63 -18.31
CA ALA A 139 -7.71 27.02 -19.54
C ALA A 139 -7.10 28.35 -20.02
N LYS A 140 -6.56 28.36 -21.24
CA LYS A 140 -6.07 29.57 -21.92
C LYS A 140 -7.27 30.50 -22.05
N ARG A 141 -7.29 31.58 -21.26
CA ARG A 141 -8.31 32.62 -21.37
C ARG A 141 -8.10 33.31 -22.73
N SER A 142 -9.01 33.10 -23.69
CA SER A 142 -8.97 33.82 -24.96
C SER A 142 -9.15 35.31 -24.67
N LYS A 143 -8.18 36.14 -25.07
CA LYS A 143 -8.40 37.59 -25.14
C LYS A 143 -9.49 37.82 -26.18
N ARG A 144 -10.62 38.40 -25.76
CA ARG A 144 -11.55 39.03 -26.69
C ARG A 144 -10.86 40.29 -27.21
N GLY A 145 -10.56 40.30 -28.50
CA GLY A 145 -10.30 41.53 -29.26
C GLY A 145 -11.60 42.14 -29.73
#